data_AF-A0A535WRJ4-F1
#
_entry.id   AF-A0A535WRJ4-F1
#
_cell.length_a   1.000
_cell.length_b   1.000
_cell.length_c   1.000
_cell.angle_alpha   90.00
_cell.angle_beta   90.00
_cell.angle_gamma   90.00
#
_symmetry.space_group_name_H-M   'P 1'
#
loop_
_entity.id
_entity.type
_entity.pdbx_description
1 polymer ?
#
loop_
_entity_poly.entity_id
_entity_poly.type
_entity_poly.pdbx_seq_one_letter_code
_entity_poly.pdbx_strand_id
1 'polypeptide(L)'
;AGANATERLHAEAGVLLQRHGVLTREAVVGEGWPGGFASLYPVLRAMEESGRIRRGYFVEGLGGSQFALPGAVDRLRSLRES
;
A
#
# COMPACT_ATOMS: atom_id res chain seq x y z
N ALA A 1 -23.99 -9.59 0.61
CA ALA A 1 -23.00 -9.67 1.72
C ALA A 1 -21.54 -9.51 1.27
N GLY A 2 -21.15 -9.92 0.05
CA GLY A 2 -19.74 -9.82 -0.43
C GLY A 2 -19.24 -8.41 -0.78
N ALA A 3 -20.10 -7.53 -1.30
CA ALA A 3 -19.71 -6.15 -1.65
C ALA A 3 -19.16 -5.36 -0.45
N ASN A 4 -19.84 -5.43 0.71
CA ASN A 4 -19.42 -4.76 1.95
C ASN A 4 -18.06 -5.28 2.47
N ALA A 5 -17.77 -6.57 2.33
CA ALA A 5 -16.48 -7.13 2.77
C ALA A 5 -15.31 -6.63 1.91
N THR A 6 -15.50 -6.58 0.58
CA THR A 6 -14.50 -6.03 -0.35
C THR A 6 -14.31 -4.53 -0.13
N GLU A 7 -15.40 -3.77 0.02
CA GLU A 7 -15.35 -2.33 0.30
C GLU A 7 -14.62 -2.04 1.62
N ARG A 8 -14.90 -2.82 2.66
CA ARG A 8 -14.20 -2.70 3.95
C ARG A 8 -12.70 -2.98 3.81
N LEU A 9 -12.32 -4.06 3.14
CA LEU A 9 -10.91 -4.38 2.91
C LEU A 9 -10.20 -3.29 2.10
N HIS A 10 -10.86 -2.72 1.08
CA HIS A 10 -10.33 -1.57 0.34
C HIS A 10 -10.13 -0.34 1.24
N ALA A 11 -11.10 -0.04 2.10
CA ALA A 11 -11.02 1.08 3.04
C ALA A 11 -9.87 0.88 4.05
N GLU A 12 -9.76 -0.30 4.64
CA GLU A 12 -8.70 -0.65 5.58
C GLU A 12 -7.30 -0.61 4.92
N ALA A 13 -7.17 -1.13 3.70
CA ALA A 13 -5.95 -0.99 2.91
C ALA A 13 -5.59 0.48 2.66
N GLY A 14 -6.60 1.31 2.38
CA GLY A 14 -6.45 2.76 2.23
C GLY A 14 -5.92 3.44 3.50
N VAL A 15 -6.41 3.04 4.68
CA VAL A 15 -5.94 3.55 5.98
C VAL A 15 -4.46 3.23 6.18
N LEU A 16 -4.04 1.98 5.90
CA LEU A 16 -2.63 1.59 5.99
C LEU A 16 -1.75 2.41 5.04
N LEU A 17 -2.17 2.59 3.79
CA LEU A 17 -1.44 3.39 2.79
C LEU A 17 -1.30 4.86 3.22
N GLN A 18 -2.36 5.47 3.75
CA GLN A 18 -2.32 6.85 4.26
C GLN A 18 -1.40 6.99 5.47
N ARG A 19 -1.42 6.01 6.38
CA ARG A 19 -0.61 6.00 7.59
C ARG A 19 0.88 5.88 7.31
N HIS A 20 1.27 4.94 6.45
CA HIS A 20 2.68 4.67 6.18
C HIS A 20 3.26 5.52 5.07
N GLY A 21 2.43 6.10 4.19
CA GLY A 21 2.84 6.79 2.97
C GLY A 21 3.37 5.84 1.89
N VAL A 22 4.33 4.99 2.28
CA VAL A 22 4.80 3.82 1.53
C VAL A 22 4.54 2.58 2.39
N LEU A 23 3.55 1.78 2.00
CA LEU A 23 3.20 0.53 2.65
C LEU A 23 4.13 -0.59 2.17
N THR A 24 4.82 -1.25 3.11
CA THR A 24 5.69 -2.39 2.84
C THR A 24 5.12 -3.67 3.46
N ARG A 25 5.66 -4.82 3.06
CA ARG A 25 5.33 -6.11 3.69
C ARG A 25 5.59 -6.07 5.20
N GLU A 26 6.73 -5.52 5.60
CA GLU A 26 7.16 -5.46 6.99
C GLU A 26 6.24 -4.55 7.81
N ALA A 27 5.79 -3.42 7.23
CA ALA A 27 4.82 -2.53 7.88
C ALA A 27 3.48 -3.23 8.13
N VAL A 28 2.97 -4.00 7.16
CA VAL A 28 1.72 -4.78 7.32
C VAL A 28 1.86 -5.83 8.42
N VAL A 29 3.03 -6.49 8.52
CA VAL A 29 3.32 -7.44 9.61
C VAL A 29 3.40 -6.71 10.96
N GLY A 30 4.05 -5.54 11.01
CA GLY A 30 4.17 -4.73 12.22
C GLY A 30 2.84 -4.20 12.75
N GLU A 31 1.89 -3.87 11.86
CA GLU A 31 0.51 -3.50 12.21
C GLU A 31 -0.34 -4.71 12.65
N GLY A 32 0.20 -5.94 12.60
CA GLY A 32 -0.51 -7.14 13.04
C GLY A 32 -1.70 -7.52 12.16
N TRP A 33 -1.64 -7.20 10.86
CA TRP A 33 -2.77 -7.42 9.94
C TRP A 33 -3.21 -8.90 9.91
N PRO A 34 -4.52 -9.22 10.05
CA PRO A 34 -5.01 -10.59 10.04
C PRO A 34 -4.65 -11.34 8.75
N GLY A 35 -3.99 -12.50 8.89
CA GLY A 35 -3.49 -13.28 7.74
C GLY A 35 -2.24 -12.71 7.08
N GLY A 36 -1.65 -11.67 7.67
CA GLY A 36 -0.41 -11.04 7.23
C GLY A 36 -0.51 -10.41 5.84
N PHE A 37 0.65 -10.11 5.26
CA PHE A 37 0.71 -9.46 3.95
C PHE A 37 0.03 -10.28 2.83
N ALA A 38 0.05 -11.60 2.91
CA ALA A 38 -0.53 -12.48 1.90
C ALA A 38 -2.05 -12.30 1.76
N SER A 39 -2.76 -12.02 2.86
CA SER A 39 -4.21 -11.78 2.82
C SER A 39 -4.57 -10.41 2.24
N LEU A 40 -3.70 -9.41 2.41
CA LEU A 40 -3.92 -8.04 1.92
C LEU A 40 -3.46 -7.85 0.47
N TYR A 41 -2.46 -8.61 0.03
CA TYR A 41 -1.82 -8.46 -1.28
C TYR A 41 -2.78 -8.52 -2.48
N PRO A 42 -3.80 -9.40 -2.55
CA PRO A 42 -4.76 -9.40 -3.67
C PRO A 42 -5.51 -8.07 -3.81
N VAL A 43 -5.86 -7.42 -2.70
CA VAL A 43 -6.53 -6.11 -2.69
C VAL A 43 -5.58 -5.01 -3.13
N LEU A 44 -4.33 -5.02 -2.65
CA LEU A 44 -3.30 -4.08 -3.08
C LEU A 44 -2.99 -4.22 -4.59
N ARG A 45 -2.92 -5.45 -5.09
CA ARG A 45 -2.77 -5.72 -6.53
C ARG A 45 -3.95 -5.16 -7.31
N ALA A 46 -5.19 -5.43 -6.89
CA ALA A 46 -6.36 -4.90 -7.58
C ALA A 46 -6.39 -3.35 -7.58
N MET A 47 -5.95 -2.72 -6.48
CA MET A 47 -5.81 -1.25 -6.39
C MET A 47 -4.69 -0.71 -7.29
N GLU A 48 -3.59 -1.45 -7.46
CA GLU A 48 -2.51 -1.12 -8.39
C GLU A 48 -3.02 -1.20 -9.83
N GLU A 49 -3.66 -2.30 -10.20
CA GLU A 49 -4.23 -2.54 -11.53
C GLU A 49 -5.27 -1.46 -11.90
N SER A 50 -6.07 -1.02 -10.92
CA SER A 50 -7.02 0.08 -11.11
C SER A 50 -6.38 1.48 -11.09
N GLY A 51 -5.06 1.58 -10.93
CA GLY A 51 -4.33 2.84 -10.87
C GLY A 51 -4.53 3.67 -9.60
N ARG A 52 -5.20 3.15 -8.56
CA ARG A 52 -5.44 3.85 -7.28
C ARG A 52 -4.18 3.98 -6.45
N ILE A 53 -3.25 3.03 -6.61
CA ILE A 53 -1.93 3.05 -5.97
C ILE A 53 -0.84 2.76 -7.01
N ARG A 54 0.42 2.86 -6.60
CA ARG A 54 1.59 2.46 -7.38
C ARG A 54 2.38 1.44 -6.59
N ARG A 55 2.88 0.41 -7.27
CA ARG A 55 3.85 -0.53 -6.73
C ARG A 55 5.23 -0.22 -7.29
N GLY A 56 6.27 -0.37 -6.47
CA GLY A 56 7.64 -0.18 -6.93
C GLY A 56 8.65 -0.23 -5.78
N TYR A 57 9.82 0.32 -6.05
CA TYR A 57 10.89 0.53 -5.08
C TYR A 57 10.99 2.04 -4.86
N PHE A 58 10.37 2.53 -3.78
CA PHE A 58 10.32 3.97 -3.48
C PHE A 58 11.38 4.37 -2.46
N VAL A 59 11.66 3.48 -1.50
CA VAL A 59 12.62 3.70 -0.41
C VAL A 59 13.66 2.59 -0.43
N GLU A 60 14.93 2.97 -0.42
CA GLU A 60 16.06 2.04 -0.33
C GLU A 60 16.11 1.37 1.06
N GLY A 61 16.59 0.13 1.12
CA GLY A 61 16.71 -0.63 2.37
C GLY A 61 15.40 -1.22 2.90
N LEU A 62 14.26 -0.89 2.29
CA LEU A 62 12.98 -1.55 2.56
C LEU A 62 12.73 -2.69 1.56
N GLY A 63 12.00 -3.71 2.00
CA GLY A 63 11.70 -4.91 1.20
C GLY A 63 11.09 -4.61 -0.17
N GLY A 64 11.21 -5.54 -1.11
CA GLY A 64 10.92 -5.28 -2.53
C GLY A 64 9.45 -5.16 -2.94
N SER A 65 8.51 -5.34 -2.02
CA SER A 65 7.08 -5.06 -2.26
C SER A 65 6.67 -3.81 -1.51
N GLN A 66 6.67 -2.68 -2.22
CA GLN A 66 6.24 -1.38 -1.69
C GLN A 66 5.09 -0.82 -2.50
N PHE A 67 4.10 -0.26 -1.81
CA PHE A 67 2.89 0.30 -2.38
C PHE A 67 2.68 1.70 -1.84
N ALA A 68 2.32 2.65 -2.71
CA ALA A 68 2.13 4.04 -2.30
C ALA A 68 0.95 4.66 -3.05
N LEU A 69 0.31 5.64 -2.41
CA LEU A 69 -0.64 6.52 -3.11
C LEU A 69 0.11 7.36 -4.16
N PRO A 70 -0.48 7.67 -5.32
CA PRO A 70 0.18 8.47 -6.35
C PRO A 70 0.78 9.77 -5.81
N GLY A 71 0.01 10.53 -5.01
CA GLY A 71 0.52 11.77 -4.40
C GLY A 71 1.66 11.58 -3.38
N ALA A 72 1.79 10.39 -2.78
CA ALA A 72 2.94 10.07 -1.94
C ALA A 72 4.20 9.84 -2.80
N VAL A 73 4.05 9.16 -3.94
CA VAL A 73 5.15 8.97 -4.92
C VAL A 73 5.61 10.32 -5.48
N ASP A 74 4.66 11.19 -5.84
CA ASP A 74 4.98 12.50 -6.40
C ASP A 74 5.77 13.36 -5.40
N ARG A 75 5.38 13.33 -4.12
CA ARG A 75 6.14 13.99 -3.05
C ARG A 75 7.56 13.44 -2.88
N LEU A 76 7.74 12.12 -2.96
CA LEU A 76 9.09 11.52 -2.89
C LEU A 76 9.96 11.95 -4.08
N ARG A 77 9.38 12.07 -5.27
CA ARG A 77 10.10 12.54 -6.46
C ARG A 77 10.51 14.01 -6.33
N SER A 78 9.60 14.88 -5.86
CA SER A 78 9.91 16.30 -5.71
C SER A 78 11.06 16.54 -4.72
N LEU A 79 11.14 15.74 -3.65
CA LEU A 79 12.24 15.82 -2.67
C LEU A 79 13.60 15.43 -3.23
N ARG A 80 13.66 14.62 -4.29
CA ARG A 80 14.92 14.22 -4.95
C ARG A 80 15.43 15.28 -5.94
N GLU A 81 14.53 16.10 -6.46
CA GLU A 81 14.84 17.16 -7.42
C GLU A 81 15.18 18.50 -6.74
N SER A 82 15.05 18.56 -5.41
CA SER A 82 15.43 19.69 -4.55
C SER A 82 16.84 19.51 -4.01
#